data_AF-Q4RHL9-F1
#
_entry.id   AF-Q4RHL9-F1
#
_cell.length_a   1.000
_cell.length_b   1.000
_cell.length_c   1.000
_cell.angle_alpha   90.00
_cell.angle_beta   90.00
_cell.angle_gamma   90.00
#
_symmetry.space_group_name_H-M   'P 1'
#
loop_
_entity.id
_entity.type
_entity.pdbx_description
1 polymer ?
#
loop_
_entity_poly.entity_id
_entity_poly.type
_entity_poly.pdbx_seq_one_letter_code
_entity_poly.pdbx_strand_id
1 'polypeptide(L)'
;MEENNNSLCPYHLSKMSAFFNPMSHLLSLQFWYIISITKQNLQFFVCIFDSAAMKRLREAANCNDIDTVRKLLQDDVDPCSADDKGRTALHFSSCNGNESIVKLLLSHGADPNQRDSLGNTPLHLAACTNHVPVITTLLKGG
;
A
#
# COMPACT_ATOMS: atom_id res chain seq x y z
N MET A 1 -19.78 7.84 13.27
CA MET A 1 -19.77 7.78 11.80
C MET A 1 -18.32 7.82 11.38
N GLU A 2 -17.69 6.66 11.23
CA GLU A 2 -16.41 6.54 10.53
C GLU A 2 -16.57 5.36 9.59
N GLU A 3 -16.83 5.70 8.32
CA GLU A 3 -16.86 4.74 7.25
C GLU A 3 -15.44 4.19 7.05
N ASN A 4 -15.38 2.86 6.92
CA ASN A 4 -14.49 2.11 6.02
C ASN A 4 -12.98 2.43 5.98
N ASN A 5 -12.25 2.04 7.03
CA ASN A 5 -10.78 1.81 7.00
C ASN A 5 -10.32 0.62 6.11
N ASN A 6 -11.14 0.22 5.13
CA ASN A 6 -10.93 -0.91 4.22
C ASN A 6 -11.11 -0.48 2.75
N SER A 7 -10.81 0.77 2.43
CA SER A 7 -10.59 1.19 1.04
C SER A 7 -9.41 0.39 0.49
N LEU A 8 -9.71 -0.66 -0.26
CA LEU A 8 -8.73 -1.44 -1.00
C LEU A 8 -7.87 -0.45 -1.82
N CYS A 9 -6.57 -0.39 -1.57
CA CYS A 9 -5.71 0.53 -2.31
C CYS A 9 -5.77 0.23 -3.82
N PRO A 10 -5.52 1.22 -4.69
CA PRO A 10 -5.56 1.04 -6.15
C PRO A 10 -4.71 -0.12 -6.66
N TYR A 11 -3.62 -0.46 -5.97
CA TYR A 11 -2.80 -1.64 -6.23
C TYR A 11 -3.57 -2.96 -6.08
N HIS A 12 -4.32 -3.15 -5.00
CA HIS A 12 -5.14 -4.34 -4.83
C HIS A 12 -6.29 -4.37 -5.84
N LEU A 13 -6.90 -3.22 -6.15
CA LEU A 13 -7.96 -3.13 -7.14
C LEU A 13 -7.46 -3.48 -8.56
N SER A 14 -6.27 -3.01 -8.95
CA SER A 14 -5.68 -3.30 -10.26
C SER A 14 -5.23 -4.75 -10.40
N LYS A 15 -4.69 -5.36 -9.34
CA LYS A 15 -4.37 -6.79 -9.33
C LYS A 15 -5.62 -7.68 -9.34
N MET A 16 -6.68 -7.27 -8.63
CA MET A 16 -7.95 -7.99 -8.67
C MET A 16 -8.60 -7.92 -10.06
N SER A 17 -8.59 -6.77 -10.72
CA SER A 17 -9.17 -6.63 -12.06
C SER A 17 -8.41 -7.45 -13.12
N ALA A 18 -7.08 -7.53 -13.01
CA ALA A 18 -6.27 -8.38 -13.89
C ALA A 18 -6.57 -9.88 -13.71
N PHE A 19 -6.85 -10.33 -12.48
CA PHE A 19 -7.19 -11.73 -12.19
C PHE A 19 -8.59 -12.13 -12.70
N PHE A 20 -9.57 -11.22 -12.64
CA PHE A 20 -10.95 -11.49 -13.09
C PHE A 20 -11.21 -11.19 -14.58
N ASN A 21 -10.22 -10.67 -15.31
CA ASN A 21 -10.37 -10.29 -16.72
C ASN A 21 -10.81 -11.42 -17.70
N PRO A 22 -10.60 -12.74 -17.46
CA PRO A 22 -11.15 -13.76 -18.36
C PRO A 22 -12.65 -14.06 -18.17
N MET A 23 -13.38 -13.41 -17.24
CA MET A 23 -14.75 -13.78 -16.89
C MET A 23 -15.77 -12.63 -17.01
N SER A 24 -15.63 -11.79 -18.04
CA SER A 24 -16.53 -10.65 -18.31
C SER A 24 -17.96 -11.03 -18.77
N HIS A 25 -18.30 -12.33 -18.78
CA HIS A 25 -19.56 -12.82 -19.34
C HIS A 25 -20.56 -13.43 -18.33
N LEU A 26 -20.28 -13.40 -17.02
CA LEU A 26 -21.22 -13.88 -15.99
C LEU A 26 -21.65 -12.73 -15.06
N LEU A 27 -22.64 -12.00 -15.56
CA LEU A 27 -23.27 -10.85 -14.92
C LEU A 27 -23.98 -11.19 -13.61
N SER A 28 -23.78 -10.27 -12.67
CA SER A 28 -24.78 -9.74 -11.74
C SER A 28 -25.26 -10.64 -10.58
N LEU A 29 -25.14 -10.08 -9.39
CA LEU A 29 -25.66 -10.52 -8.08
C LEU A 29 -24.97 -11.72 -7.40
N GLN A 30 -24.50 -12.75 -8.11
CA GLN A 30 -23.72 -13.82 -7.45
C GLN A 30 -22.29 -13.36 -7.09
N PHE A 31 -21.70 -12.40 -7.83
CA PHE A 31 -20.32 -11.95 -7.60
C PHE A 31 -20.14 -11.24 -6.24
N TRP A 32 -21.07 -10.36 -5.86
CA TRP A 32 -21.07 -9.72 -4.53
C TRP A 32 -21.42 -10.72 -3.41
N TYR A 33 -22.27 -11.71 -3.71
CA TYR A 33 -22.61 -12.78 -2.77
C TYR A 33 -21.42 -13.73 -2.52
N ILE A 34 -20.62 -14.04 -3.53
CA ILE A 34 -19.37 -14.81 -3.39
C ILE A 34 -18.30 -14.00 -2.63
N ILE A 35 -18.19 -12.68 -2.88
CA ILE A 35 -17.34 -11.76 -2.09
C ILE A 35 -17.84 -11.66 -0.63
N SER A 36 -19.16 -11.76 -0.39
CA SER A 36 -19.77 -11.76 0.94
C SER A 36 -19.57 -13.09 1.68
N ILE A 37 -19.62 -14.24 0.97
CA ILE A 37 -19.41 -15.57 1.55
C ILE A 37 -17.92 -15.78 1.88
N THR A 38 -17.00 -15.27 1.06
CA THR A 38 -15.59 -15.25 1.46
C THR A 38 -15.37 -14.30 2.64
N LYS A 39 -16.17 -13.24 2.84
CA LYS A 39 -16.01 -12.32 3.98
C LYS A 39 -16.18 -12.94 5.38
N GLN A 40 -16.78 -14.12 5.51
CA GLN A 40 -16.85 -14.88 6.76
C GLN A 40 -15.79 -15.99 6.89
N ASN A 41 -14.98 -16.23 5.85
CA ASN A 41 -13.90 -17.22 5.87
C ASN A 41 -12.58 -16.70 5.24
N LEU A 42 -12.45 -15.38 5.02
CA LEU A 42 -11.24 -14.70 4.55
C LEU A 42 -10.40 -14.18 5.73
N GLN A 43 -10.58 -14.75 6.91
CA GLN A 43 -9.58 -14.67 7.97
C GLN A 43 -8.47 -15.72 7.77
N PHE A 44 -8.64 -16.65 6.82
CA PHE A 44 -7.79 -17.84 6.69
C PHE A 44 -6.84 -17.86 5.48
N PHE A 45 -7.00 -17.00 4.47
CA PHE A 45 -6.19 -17.10 3.23
C PHE A 45 -5.20 -15.97 2.94
N VAL A 46 -5.05 -14.94 3.81
CA VAL A 46 -4.10 -13.84 3.56
C VAL A 46 -3.09 -13.58 4.70
N CYS A 47 -3.03 -14.40 5.74
CA CYS A 47 -2.09 -14.16 6.85
C CYS A 47 -0.73 -14.90 6.79
N ILE A 48 -0.41 -15.65 5.73
CA ILE A 48 0.81 -16.51 5.73
C ILE A 48 1.82 -16.25 4.60
N PHE A 49 1.47 -15.59 3.49
CA PHE A 49 2.48 -15.29 2.46
C PHE A 49 3.13 -13.92 2.68
N ASP A 50 4.08 -13.95 3.62
CA ASP A 50 5.23 -13.06 3.79
C ASP A 50 5.07 -11.75 4.59
N SER A 51 4.61 -11.87 5.85
CA SER A 51 4.79 -10.84 6.88
C SER A 51 6.26 -10.35 6.97
N ALA A 52 7.22 -11.23 6.67
CA ALA A 52 8.64 -10.89 6.73
C ALA A 52 9.10 -10.02 5.56
N ALA A 53 8.68 -10.28 4.31
CA ALA A 53 9.01 -9.44 3.15
C ALA A 53 8.38 -8.04 3.24
N MET A 54 7.11 -7.95 3.67
CA MET A 54 6.46 -6.64 3.90
C MET A 54 7.16 -5.84 5.00
N LYS A 55 7.52 -6.51 6.09
CA LYS A 55 8.32 -5.90 7.16
C LYS A 55 9.68 -5.43 6.65
N ARG A 56 10.38 -6.27 5.86
CA ARG A 56 11.67 -5.92 5.23
C ARG A 56 11.55 -4.71 4.32
N LEU A 57 10.47 -4.58 3.55
CA LEU A 57 10.24 -3.41 2.70
C LEU A 57 10.17 -2.12 3.52
N ARG A 58 9.44 -2.14 4.64
CA ARG A 58 9.35 -1.01 5.57
C ARG A 58 10.68 -0.68 6.22
N GLU A 59 11.42 -1.69 6.69
CA GLU A 59 12.75 -1.52 7.27
C GLU A 59 13.75 -0.96 6.26
N ALA A 60 13.75 -1.45 5.02
CA ALA A 60 14.60 -0.93 3.95
C ALA A 60 14.27 0.53 3.62
N ALA A 61 12.99 0.89 3.55
CA ALA A 61 12.57 2.28 3.39
C ALA A 61 13.00 3.19 4.56
N ASN A 62 12.96 2.66 5.78
CA ASN A 62 13.42 3.36 6.99
C ASN A 62 14.94 3.54 7.03
N CYS A 63 15.71 2.60 6.50
CA CYS A 63 17.18 2.67 6.41
C CYS A 63 17.69 3.37 5.14
N ASN A 64 16.79 3.88 4.29
CA ASN A 64 17.12 4.44 2.97
C ASN A 64 17.86 3.47 2.02
N ASP A 65 17.57 2.18 2.12
CA ASP A 65 18.15 1.15 1.24
C ASP A 65 17.33 1.02 -0.04
N ILE A 66 17.65 1.85 -1.03
CA ILE A 66 16.96 1.90 -2.32
C ILE A 66 17.09 0.57 -3.08
N ASP A 67 18.22 -0.11 -2.98
CA ASP A 67 18.47 -1.34 -3.73
C ASP A 67 17.62 -2.50 -3.20
N THR A 68 17.51 -2.63 -1.88
CA THR A 68 16.62 -3.62 -1.25
C THR A 68 15.15 -3.30 -1.53
N VAL A 69 14.74 -2.03 -1.43
CA VAL A 69 13.38 -1.62 -1.80
C VAL A 69 13.07 -2.00 -3.26
N ARG A 70 13.98 -1.70 -4.18
CA ARG A 70 13.81 -2.02 -5.60
C ARG A 70 13.65 -3.52 -5.85
N LYS A 71 14.51 -4.34 -5.24
CA LYS A 71 14.43 -5.80 -5.38
C LYS A 71 13.10 -6.33 -4.86
N LEU A 72 12.68 -5.90 -3.66
CA LEU A 72 11.41 -6.34 -3.08
C LEU A 72 10.20 -5.93 -3.94
N LEU A 73 10.21 -4.72 -4.51
CA LEU A 73 9.14 -4.29 -5.41
C LEU A 73 9.16 -5.02 -6.76
N GLN A 74 10.32 -5.51 -7.21
CA GLN A 74 10.42 -6.40 -8.38
C GLN A 74 9.88 -7.80 -8.08
N ASP A 75 10.03 -8.27 -6.83
CA ASP A 75 9.47 -9.53 -6.33
C ASP A 75 7.95 -9.42 -6.03
N ASP A 76 7.31 -8.34 -6.49
CA ASP A 76 5.87 -8.12 -6.44
C ASP A 76 5.29 -8.05 -5.01
N VAL A 77 6.13 -7.61 -4.07
CA VAL A 77 5.78 -7.31 -2.67
C VAL A 77 4.82 -6.12 -2.63
N ASP A 78 3.74 -6.24 -1.85
CA ASP A 78 2.73 -5.18 -1.70
C ASP A 78 3.32 -3.91 -1.05
N PRO A 79 3.40 -2.78 -1.78
CA PRO A 79 3.91 -1.53 -1.23
C PRO A 79 2.97 -0.86 -0.22
N CYS A 80 1.69 -1.27 -0.18
CA CYS A 80 0.67 -0.72 0.71
C CYS A 80 0.60 -1.44 2.06
N SER A 81 1.43 -2.47 2.29
CA SER A 81 1.44 -3.18 3.55
C SER A 81 1.85 -2.25 4.71
N ALA A 82 0.97 -2.18 5.71
CA ALA A 82 1.13 -1.37 6.90
C ALA A 82 1.69 -2.18 8.08
N ASP A 83 2.36 -1.48 9.00
CA ASP A 83 2.75 -2.02 10.30
C ASP A 83 1.58 -2.04 11.30
N ASP A 84 1.83 -2.52 12.53
CA ASP A 84 0.83 -2.55 13.61
C ASP A 84 0.29 -1.15 13.99
N LYS A 85 0.95 -0.08 13.51
CA LYS A 85 0.56 1.32 13.69
C LYS A 85 -0.03 1.93 12.41
N GLY A 86 -0.36 1.13 11.39
CA GLY A 86 -0.91 1.62 10.13
C GLY A 86 0.13 2.28 9.21
N ARG A 87 1.42 2.19 9.51
CA ARG A 87 2.49 2.87 8.74
C ARG A 87 3.04 1.96 7.65
N THR A 88 2.96 2.44 6.42
CA THR A 88 3.49 1.79 5.22
C THR A 88 4.94 2.20 4.94
N ALA A 89 5.60 1.55 3.98
CA ALA A 89 6.92 1.97 3.51
C ALA A 89 6.94 3.43 3.01
N LEU A 90 5.80 3.93 2.53
CA LEU A 90 5.63 5.32 2.09
C LEU A 90 5.67 6.30 3.27
N HIS A 91 5.15 5.93 4.44
CA HIS A 91 5.25 6.74 5.65
C HIS A 91 6.70 6.90 6.11
N PHE A 92 7.46 5.78 6.17
CA PHE A 92 8.86 5.80 6.58
C PHE A 92 9.74 6.60 5.61
N SER A 93 9.62 6.35 4.31
CA SER A 93 10.38 7.08 3.29
C SER A 93 10.04 8.57 3.24
N SER A 94 8.78 8.92 3.50
CA SER A 94 8.33 10.32 3.56
C SER A 94 8.88 11.06 4.78
N CYS A 95 8.86 10.39 5.94
CA CYS A 95 9.46 10.91 7.18
C CYS A 95 10.96 11.16 7.01
N ASN A 96 11.67 10.27 6.32
CA ASN A 96 13.12 10.37 6.09
C ASN A 96 13.52 11.31 4.96
N GLY A 97 12.57 11.80 4.15
CA GLY A 97 12.88 12.69 3.03
C GLY A 97 13.43 11.99 1.78
N ASN A 98 13.26 10.67 1.68
CA ASN A 98 13.86 9.86 0.62
C ASN A 98 13.01 9.88 -0.65
N GLU A 99 13.14 10.94 -1.45
CA GLU A 99 12.37 11.15 -2.68
C GLU A 99 12.46 9.97 -3.67
N SER A 100 13.64 9.36 -3.81
CA SER A 100 13.84 8.22 -4.72
C SER A 100 12.98 7.01 -4.34
N ILE A 101 12.87 6.72 -3.03
CA ILE A 101 12.06 5.60 -2.53
C ILE A 101 10.58 5.93 -2.67
N VAL A 102 10.19 7.18 -2.38
CA VAL A 102 8.81 7.66 -2.54
C VAL A 102 8.35 7.50 -3.99
N LYS A 103 9.15 7.96 -4.96
CA LYS A 103 8.86 7.79 -6.40
C LYS A 103 8.71 6.33 -6.79
N LEU A 104 9.60 5.47 -6.29
CA LEU A 104 9.59 4.05 -6.60
C LEU A 104 8.31 3.38 -6.05
N LEU A 105 7.96 3.63 -4.80
CA LEU A 105 6.74 3.12 -4.18
C LEU A 105 5.47 3.60 -4.92
N LEU A 106 5.39 4.88 -5.27
CA LEU A 106 4.27 5.43 -6.04
C LEU A 106 4.16 4.80 -7.43
N SER A 107 5.29 4.58 -8.11
CA SER A 107 5.30 3.91 -9.42
C SER A 107 4.84 2.45 -9.37
N HIS A 108 4.95 1.82 -8.20
CA HIS A 108 4.44 0.49 -7.91
C HIS A 108 3.02 0.49 -7.31
N GLY A 109 2.31 1.62 -7.32
CA GLY A 109 0.91 1.71 -6.90
C GLY A 109 0.69 1.88 -5.39
N ALA A 110 1.71 2.34 -4.65
CA ALA A 110 1.52 2.73 -3.25
C ALA A 110 0.47 3.83 -3.12
N ASP A 111 -0.39 3.73 -2.10
CA ASP A 111 -1.40 4.75 -1.81
C ASP A 111 -0.79 5.94 -1.04
N PRO A 112 -0.72 7.15 -1.62
CA PRO A 112 -0.21 8.35 -0.94
C PRO A 112 -1.15 8.91 0.12
N ASN A 113 -2.42 8.48 0.12
CA ASN A 113 -3.46 8.94 1.05
C ASN A 113 -3.71 7.96 2.20
N GLN A 114 -2.99 6.84 2.24
CA GLN A 114 -3.08 5.87 3.33
C GLN A 114 -2.85 6.57 4.67
N ARG A 115 -3.73 6.32 5.64
CA ARG A 115 -3.64 6.90 6.98
C ARG A 115 -3.03 5.91 7.96
N ASP A 116 -2.15 6.39 8.83
CA ASP A 116 -1.66 5.65 9.99
C ASP A 116 -2.70 5.61 11.13
N SER A 117 -2.37 4.94 12.24
CA SER A 117 -3.26 4.83 13.39
C SER A 117 -3.55 6.16 14.11
N LEU A 118 -2.78 7.21 13.80
CA LEU A 118 -2.98 8.57 14.30
C LEU A 118 -3.73 9.44 13.27
N GLY A 119 -4.12 8.87 12.13
CA GLY A 119 -4.81 9.57 11.06
C GLY A 119 -3.89 10.42 10.17
N ASN A 120 -2.56 10.31 10.33
CA ASN A 120 -1.58 11.01 9.51
C ASN A 120 -1.40 10.27 8.18
N THR A 121 -1.20 11.03 7.11
CA THR A 121 -0.80 10.51 5.80
C THR A 121 0.71 10.65 5.61
N PRO A 122 1.33 9.97 4.63
CA PRO A 122 2.73 10.21 4.26
C PRO A 122 3.07 11.68 4.04
N LEU A 123 2.12 12.45 3.48
CA LEU A 123 2.26 13.90 3.29
C LEU A 123 2.33 14.67 4.60
N HIS A 124 1.54 14.31 5.62
CA HIS A 124 1.62 14.92 6.94
C HIS A 124 3.02 14.71 7.54
N LEU A 125 3.57 13.50 7.42
CA LEU A 125 4.92 13.20 7.93
C LEU A 125 6.00 14.00 7.18
N ALA A 126 5.94 14.06 5.85
CA ALA A 126 6.88 14.84 5.04
C ALA A 126 6.82 16.35 5.34
N ALA A 127 5.62 16.87 5.64
CA ALA A 127 5.42 18.25 6.04
C ALA A 127 6.01 18.53 7.43
N CYS A 128 5.81 17.62 8.40
CA CYS A 128 6.39 17.74 9.73
C CYS A 128 7.92 17.72 9.72
N THR A 129 8.55 16.98 8.82
CA THR A 129 10.01 16.90 8.69
C THR A 129 10.60 17.90 7.67
N ASN A 130 9.76 18.75 7.09
CA ASN A 130 10.12 19.82 6.15
C ASN A 130 10.86 19.33 4.89
N HIS A 131 10.51 18.14 4.38
CA HIS A 131 11.10 17.57 3.17
C HIS A 131 10.35 18.00 1.90
N VAL A 132 10.58 19.24 1.46
CA VAL A 132 9.94 19.87 0.29
C VAL A 132 9.98 19.01 -1.00
N PRO A 133 11.09 18.31 -1.35
CA PRO A 133 11.12 17.47 -2.55
C PRO A 133 10.15 16.28 -2.48
N VAL A 134 10.02 15.67 -1.30
CA VAL A 134 9.06 14.58 -1.06
C VAL A 134 7.64 15.10 -1.10
N ILE A 135 7.35 16.23 -0.45
CA ILE A 135 6.02 16.88 -0.49
C ILE A 135 5.60 17.11 -1.94
N THR A 136 6.50 17.70 -2.75
CA THR A 136 6.24 17.97 -4.16
C THR A 136 5.98 16.69 -4.95
N THR A 137 6.69 15.61 -4.63
CA THR A 137 6.52 14.30 -5.28
C THR A 137 5.18 13.68 -4.91
N LEU A 138 4.83 13.66 -3.63
CA LEU A 138 3.55 13.14 -3.15
C LEU A 138 2.36 13.93 -3.73
N LEU A 139 2.45 15.26 -3.80
CA LEU A 139 1.41 16.11 -4.41
C LEU A 139 1.26 15.90 -5.92
N LYS A 140 2.30 15.41 -6.60
CA LYS A 140 2.22 15.05 -8.03
C LYS A 140 1.70 13.63 -8.26
N GLY A 141 1.82 12.76 -7.26
CA GLY A 141 1.53 11.33 -7.36
C GLY A 141 0.32 10.84 -6.57
N GLY A 142 -0.39 11.74 -5.88
CA GLY A 142 -1.65 11.47 -5.16
C GLY A 142 -2.78 12.36 -5.63
#